data_AF-A0A2X1Y6Q7-F1
#
_entry.id   AF-A0A2X1Y6Q7-F1
#
_cell.length_a   1.000
_cell.length_b   1.000
_cell.length_c   1.000
_cell.angle_alpha   90.00
_cell.angle_beta   90.00
_cell.angle_gamma   90.00
#
_symmetry.space_group_name_H-M   'P 1'
#
loop_
_entity.id
_entity.type
_entity.pdbx_description
1 polymer ?
#
loop_
_entity_poly.entity_id
_entity_poly.type
_entity_poly.pdbx_seq_one_letter_code
_entity_poly.pdbx_strand_id
1 'polypeptide(L)'
;MKKMFLYIVMALTLFVNVFAAEDIQVVLEQPGLSQAKSGDSLKYNLIVNLPKDYKEKYSSFSVTLLFDKALDVKGTKLIDEKEVAGKLDIRETSIKGKDQNIVTINANDLSVIKGDKLNLEINTRVKSDVGSSSNLKNSFVLSYVDREGDTKSDQKNLESSTKTQNGVLTIKDVYDGSSEIEGTTEKNADLRLAIDKKLVATTKADAKGNFIFEGLDLKEGSYLRIAATTKDKEASLDYMVKAKVESKKSAELVNENNDELETYSTIKTLEKLTDYVDFGKNLSTAKAGIQNERRLRAAIASAEYIVVKSEVSTDEINKSLEELQKSIELVRLPYMAGISEDKFAPNEKITRAEAASVLKRLIDDKAKSNGDTKFSDLKEGQWFYDNIVFIEKEGLISGYEDGTFRPKEPMTRAQFASMMANYLKLNVGNNPIDFKDVKENYWASDAINTLSSHGIMVGKSKNEFKPNDKITRAEAATIFNKVLDRKINKSFLDKYSKNPFKDLKRNHWAYYQVIEITAK
;
A
#
# COMPACT_ATOMS: atom_id res chain seq x y z
N MET A 1 -14.17 59.43 32.44
CA MET A 1 -14.83 58.93 31.21
C MET A 1 -13.73 58.45 30.28
N LYS A 2 -13.47 57.12 30.17
CA LYS A 2 -14.02 56.19 29.16
C LYS A 2 -13.54 56.58 27.74
N LYS A 3 -12.82 55.79 26.92
CA LYS A 3 -12.72 54.33 26.62
C LYS A 3 -11.31 54.07 25.97
N MET A 4 -10.54 53.01 26.20
CA MET A 4 -10.76 51.55 26.05
C MET A 4 -10.66 51.05 24.59
N PHE A 5 -9.52 50.45 24.22
CA PHE A 5 -9.33 49.40 23.19
C PHE A 5 -7.93 48.78 23.41
N LEU A 6 -7.78 47.78 24.29
CA LEU A 6 -8.04 46.33 24.18
C LEU A 6 -6.96 45.56 23.38
N TYR A 7 -6.20 44.79 24.15
CA TYR A 7 -5.27 43.73 23.76
C TYR A 7 -5.86 42.75 22.74
N ILE A 8 -5.06 42.35 21.74
CA ILE A 8 -5.16 41.01 21.14
C ILE A 8 -3.78 40.36 21.14
N VAL A 9 -3.72 39.31 21.94
CA VAL A 9 -2.75 38.23 21.97
C VAL A 9 -2.64 37.57 20.60
N MET A 10 -1.44 37.40 20.08
CA MET A 10 -1.10 36.17 19.37
C MET A 10 0.37 35.88 19.61
N ALA A 11 0.62 35.20 20.74
CA ALA A 11 1.73 34.29 20.83
C ALA A 11 1.66 33.43 19.57
N LEU A 12 2.66 33.55 18.69
CA LEU A 12 2.82 32.62 17.58
C LEU A 12 3.22 31.30 18.23
N THR A 13 2.24 30.56 18.73
CA THR A 13 2.32 29.12 18.86
C THR A 13 2.56 28.61 17.46
N LEU A 14 3.83 28.51 17.08
CA LEU A 14 4.20 27.59 16.03
C LEU A 14 3.72 26.24 16.53
N PHE A 15 2.60 25.78 15.97
CA PHE A 15 2.30 24.37 15.90
C PHE A 15 3.46 23.75 15.13
N VAL A 16 4.55 23.44 15.82
CA VAL A 16 5.37 22.31 15.42
C VAL A 16 4.41 21.13 15.53
N ASN A 17 3.91 20.69 14.38
CA ASN A 17 3.28 19.39 14.28
C ASN A 17 4.26 18.40 14.90
N VAL A 18 3.85 17.83 16.02
CA VAL A 18 4.50 16.69 16.66
C VAL A 18 4.45 15.56 15.63
N PHE A 19 5.53 15.36 14.89
CA PHE A 19 5.82 14.05 14.30
C PHE A 19 6.60 13.29 15.38
N ALA A 20 5.86 12.57 16.22
CA ALA A 20 6.47 11.60 17.12
C ALA A 20 7.20 10.55 16.28
N ALA A 21 8.48 10.39 16.57
CA ALA A 21 9.40 9.46 15.93
C ALA A 21 9.21 8.04 16.49
N GLU A 22 8.16 7.32 16.04
CA GLU A 22 7.82 5.99 16.61
C GLU A 22 8.09 4.79 15.69
N ASP A 23 8.33 5.01 14.39
CA ASP A 23 8.50 3.95 13.38
C ASP A 23 9.95 3.88 12.83
N ILE A 24 10.29 2.74 12.22
CA ILE A 24 11.57 2.56 11.50
C ILE A 24 11.61 3.56 10.33
N GLN A 25 12.66 4.38 10.28
CA GLN A 25 12.83 5.37 9.21
C GLN A 25 13.91 4.93 8.24
N VAL A 26 13.58 5.00 6.95
CA VAL A 26 14.51 4.66 5.86
C VAL A 26 14.82 5.91 5.05
N VAL A 27 16.12 6.20 4.91
CA VAL A 27 16.65 7.33 4.15
C VAL A 27 17.72 6.80 3.18
N LEU A 28 17.58 7.10 1.90
CA LEU A 28 18.62 6.86 0.91
C LEU A 28 19.30 8.19 0.57
N GLU A 29 20.55 8.34 0.95
CA GLU A 29 21.39 9.44 0.50
C GLU A 29 21.91 9.12 -0.90
N GLN A 30 21.60 10.02 -1.83
CA GLN A 30 21.97 9.89 -3.24
C GLN A 30 23.09 10.88 -3.59
N PRO A 31 24.03 10.51 -4.46
CA PRO A 31 25.05 11.43 -4.95
C PRO A 31 24.39 12.54 -5.78
N GLY A 32 24.95 13.75 -5.70
CA GLY A 32 24.45 14.87 -6.48
C GLY A 32 24.85 14.78 -7.94
N LEU A 33 23.89 14.68 -8.87
CA LEU A 33 24.17 14.45 -10.29
C LEU A 33 23.53 15.51 -11.19
N SER A 34 24.37 16.22 -11.96
CA SER A 34 23.96 17.01 -13.13
C SER A 34 23.95 16.14 -14.39
N GLN A 35 24.88 15.19 -14.49
CA GLN A 35 24.94 14.14 -15.52
C GLN A 35 25.77 12.99 -14.95
N ALA A 36 25.47 11.75 -15.33
CA ALA A 36 26.30 10.59 -15.00
C ALA A 36 26.71 9.88 -16.29
N LYS A 37 28.00 9.62 -16.50
CA LYS A 37 28.51 8.95 -17.70
C LYS A 37 28.79 7.49 -17.44
N SER A 38 28.68 6.67 -18.47
CA SER A 38 29.09 5.27 -18.40
C SER A 38 30.52 5.15 -17.86
N GLY A 39 30.70 4.30 -16.84
CA GLY A 39 31.95 4.09 -16.11
C GLY A 39 32.05 4.86 -14.80
N ASP A 40 31.26 5.92 -14.60
CA ASP A 40 31.28 6.72 -13.37
C ASP A 40 30.97 5.85 -12.16
N SER A 41 31.69 6.07 -11.07
CA SER A 41 31.43 5.39 -9.80
C SER A 41 30.57 6.28 -8.91
N LEU A 42 29.39 5.77 -8.53
CA LEU A 42 28.43 6.48 -7.71
C LEU A 42 28.28 5.77 -6.38
N LYS A 43 28.32 6.56 -5.31
CA LYS A 43 28.26 6.07 -3.94
C LYS A 43 26.95 6.46 -3.31
N TYR A 44 26.22 5.47 -2.82
CA TYR A 44 24.97 5.63 -2.11
C TYR A 44 25.16 5.23 -0.66
N ASN A 45 24.32 5.81 0.20
CA ASN A 45 24.26 5.43 1.60
C ASN A 45 22.80 5.21 2.00
N LEU A 46 22.46 3.97 2.35
CA LEU A 46 21.17 3.61 2.89
C LEU A 46 21.24 3.65 4.42
N ILE A 47 20.47 4.56 5.00
CA ILE A 47 20.36 4.78 6.44
C ILE A 47 19.01 4.25 6.92
N VAL A 48 19.06 3.30 7.85
CA VAL A 48 17.89 2.83 8.58
C VAL A 48 18.01 3.31 10.03
N ASN A 49 17.15 4.23 10.44
CA ASN A 49 17.07 4.68 11.83
C ASN A 49 15.98 3.88 12.55
N LEU A 50 16.34 3.29 13.68
CA LEU A 50 15.49 2.45 14.50
C LEU A 50 14.99 3.28 15.70
N PRO A 51 13.70 3.19 16.08
CA PRO A 51 13.23 3.84 17.30
C PRO A 51 13.89 3.21 18.53
N LYS A 52 14.01 3.93 19.65
CA LYS A 52 14.76 3.47 20.84
C LYS A 52 14.29 2.11 21.39
N ASP A 53 13.01 1.81 21.25
CA ASP A 53 12.33 0.62 21.73
C ASP A 53 12.12 -0.44 20.63
N TYR A 54 12.84 -0.35 19.50
CA TYR A 54 12.64 -1.23 18.34
C TYR A 54 12.74 -2.72 18.67
N LYS A 55 13.55 -3.13 19.64
CA LYS A 55 13.70 -4.55 20.04
C LYS A 55 12.48 -5.10 20.78
N GLU A 56 11.74 -4.21 21.43
CA GLU A 56 10.51 -4.52 22.17
C GLU A 56 9.29 -4.43 21.25
N LYS A 57 9.35 -3.56 20.24
CA LYS A 57 8.28 -3.41 19.24
C LYS A 57 8.35 -4.43 18.12
N TYR A 58 9.53 -4.68 17.58
CA TYR A 58 9.71 -5.48 16.37
C TYR A 58 10.36 -6.82 16.67
N SER A 59 9.98 -7.83 15.89
CA SER A 59 10.64 -9.13 15.84
C SER A 59 11.65 -9.19 14.70
N SER A 60 11.34 -8.57 13.56
CA SER A 60 12.21 -8.50 12.38
C SER A 60 11.86 -7.31 11.48
N PHE A 61 12.79 -6.93 10.61
CA PHE A 61 12.52 -6.04 9.49
C PHE A 61 13.39 -6.36 8.27
N SER A 62 12.93 -5.93 7.10
CA SER A 62 13.70 -5.95 5.87
C SER A 62 13.57 -4.61 5.13
N VAL A 63 14.67 -4.16 4.55
CA VAL A 63 14.70 -3.00 3.65
C VAL A 63 15.28 -3.47 2.31
N THR A 64 14.45 -3.44 1.28
CA THR A 64 14.85 -3.83 -0.08
C THR A 64 14.94 -2.60 -0.98
N LEU A 65 16.09 -2.39 -1.59
CA LEU A 65 16.40 -1.28 -2.48
C LEU A 65 16.58 -1.76 -3.92
N LEU A 66 15.82 -1.17 -4.84
CA LEU A 66 15.95 -1.37 -6.28
C LEU A 66 16.68 -0.18 -6.91
N PHE A 67 17.78 -0.46 -7.60
CA PHE A 67 18.57 0.55 -8.30
C PHE A 67 18.09 0.77 -9.75
N ASP A 68 18.26 1.99 -10.23
CA ASP A 68 18.03 2.35 -11.63
C ASP A 68 18.84 1.45 -12.58
N LYS A 69 18.28 1.12 -13.74
CA LYS A 69 18.93 0.30 -14.77
C LYS A 69 20.19 0.92 -15.33
N ALA A 70 20.46 2.19 -15.10
CA ALA A 70 21.74 2.79 -15.46
C ALA A 70 22.86 2.43 -14.47
N LEU A 71 22.60 1.73 -13.36
CA LEU A 71 23.56 1.45 -12.30
C LEU A 71 23.85 -0.03 -12.16
N ASP A 72 25.11 -0.35 -11.88
CA ASP A 72 25.58 -1.68 -11.51
C ASP A 72 26.17 -1.67 -10.10
N VAL A 73 25.65 -2.45 -9.17
CA VAL A 73 26.19 -2.56 -7.79
C VAL A 73 27.47 -3.38 -7.84
N LYS A 74 28.56 -2.79 -7.34
CA LYS A 74 29.91 -3.38 -7.31
C LYS A 74 30.31 -3.90 -5.95
N GLY A 75 29.56 -3.53 -4.92
CA GLY A 75 29.77 -4.00 -3.58
C GLY A 75 29.03 -3.17 -2.55
N THR A 76 28.75 -3.82 -1.44
CA THR A 76 28.11 -3.25 -0.28
C THR A 76 29.01 -3.40 0.94
N LYS A 77 28.85 -2.48 1.88
CA LYS A 77 29.58 -2.53 3.14
C LYS A 77 28.73 -1.95 4.26
N LEU A 78 28.39 -2.82 5.22
CA LEU A 78 27.79 -2.38 6.46
C LEU A 78 28.85 -1.64 7.28
N ILE A 79 28.56 -0.39 7.66
CA ILE A 79 29.52 0.50 8.32
C ILE A 79 29.41 0.38 9.83
N ASP A 80 28.19 0.42 10.35
CA ASP A 80 27.94 0.50 11.80
C ASP A 80 27.91 -0.88 12.48
N GLU A 81 27.73 -1.94 11.71
CA GLU A 81 27.54 -3.30 12.21
C GLU A 81 28.30 -4.33 11.35
N LYS A 82 28.31 -5.59 11.80
CA LYS A 82 28.83 -6.73 11.03
C LYS A 82 27.72 -7.68 10.66
N GLU A 83 27.84 -8.26 9.48
CA GLU A 83 26.97 -9.36 9.07
C GLU A 83 27.12 -10.55 10.01
N VAL A 84 25.98 -11.13 10.36
CA VAL A 84 25.86 -12.36 11.13
C VAL A 84 24.92 -13.28 10.37
N ALA A 85 25.47 -14.37 9.83
CA ALA A 85 24.74 -15.27 8.94
C ALA A 85 23.38 -15.70 9.51
N GLY A 86 22.32 -15.46 8.74
CA GLY A 86 20.93 -15.79 9.08
C GLY A 86 20.27 -14.84 10.08
N LYS A 87 21.01 -13.86 10.63
CA LYS A 87 20.53 -12.92 11.65
C LYS A 87 20.50 -11.47 11.15
N LEU A 88 21.61 -11.01 10.60
CA LEU A 88 21.76 -9.71 9.95
C LEU A 88 22.65 -9.91 8.72
N ASP A 89 22.07 -9.88 7.54
CA ASP A 89 22.79 -10.11 6.28
C ASP A 89 22.48 -9.04 5.24
N ILE A 90 23.47 -8.76 4.40
CA ILE A 90 23.31 -7.94 3.21
C ILE A 90 23.39 -8.84 2.00
N ARG A 91 22.46 -8.64 1.07
CA ARG A 91 22.46 -9.38 -0.18
C ARG A 91 22.45 -8.46 -1.37
N GLU A 92 23.38 -8.76 -2.27
CA GLU A 92 23.48 -8.16 -3.59
C GLU A 92 22.99 -9.19 -4.60
N THR A 93 21.90 -8.86 -5.28
CA THR A 93 21.39 -9.71 -6.35
C THR A 93 21.47 -8.93 -7.66
N SER A 94 22.21 -9.47 -8.62
CA SER A 94 22.18 -8.98 -9.99
C SER A 94 21.08 -9.71 -10.76
N ILE A 95 20.22 -8.95 -11.41
CA ILE A 95 19.12 -9.45 -12.20
C ILE A 95 19.65 -9.72 -13.60
N LYS A 96 19.89 -11.01 -13.89
CA LYS A 96 20.24 -11.44 -15.24
C LYS A 96 19.18 -10.93 -16.22
N GLY A 97 19.60 -10.51 -17.42
CA GLY A 97 18.73 -9.92 -18.45
C GLY A 97 18.27 -8.47 -18.24
N LYS A 98 18.09 -7.95 -17.00
CA LYS A 98 17.79 -6.49 -16.73
C LYS A 98 19.04 -5.61 -16.67
N ASP A 99 20.18 -6.24 -16.39
CA ASP A 99 21.37 -5.60 -15.86
C ASP A 99 21.11 -4.71 -14.61
N GLN A 100 20.03 -4.93 -13.84
CA GLN A 100 19.73 -4.15 -12.63
C GLN A 100 20.17 -4.88 -11.36
N ASN A 101 20.44 -4.15 -10.28
CA ASN A 101 20.81 -4.74 -9.00
C ASN A 101 19.80 -4.41 -7.91
N ILE A 102 19.64 -5.36 -7.00
CA ILE A 102 18.92 -5.20 -5.75
C ILE A 102 19.90 -5.33 -4.61
N VAL A 103 19.71 -4.48 -3.60
CA VAL A 103 20.40 -4.57 -2.33
C VAL A 103 19.35 -4.70 -1.23
N THR A 104 19.47 -5.74 -0.41
CA THR A 104 18.55 -5.98 0.71
C THR A 104 19.32 -6.06 2.02
N ILE A 105 18.81 -5.36 3.05
CA ILE A 105 19.20 -5.54 4.45
C ILE A 105 18.13 -6.42 5.10
N ASN A 106 18.53 -7.59 5.60
CA ASN A 106 17.65 -8.47 6.37
C ASN A 106 18.05 -8.46 7.85
N ALA A 107 17.13 -8.12 8.73
CA ALA A 107 17.32 -8.18 10.18
C ALA A 107 16.31 -9.15 10.80
N ASN A 108 16.69 -10.43 10.84
CA ASN A 108 15.87 -11.54 11.37
C ASN A 108 16.02 -11.70 12.89
N ASP A 109 17.13 -11.21 13.46
CA ASP A 109 17.38 -11.21 14.90
C ASP A 109 17.91 -9.84 15.32
N LEU A 110 17.02 -9.00 15.84
CA LEU A 110 17.34 -7.63 16.24
C LEU A 110 18.33 -7.56 17.42
N SER A 111 18.62 -8.67 18.09
CA SER A 111 19.60 -8.71 19.18
C SER A 111 21.03 -8.49 18.70
N VAL A 112 21.33 -8.77 17.42
CA VAL A 112 22.69 -8.59 16.87
C VAL A 112 23.01 -7.14 16.51
N ILE A 113 22.00 -6.26 16.43
CA ILE A 113 22.18 -4.84 16.19
C ILE A 113 22.46 -4.16 17.55
N LYS A 114 23.61 -3.49 17.66
CA LYS A 114 24.06 -2.83 18.89
C LYS A 114 23.54 -1.40 18.99
N GLY A 115 23.44 -0.71 17.86
CA GLY A 115 22.96 0.67 17.76
C GLY A 115 21.45 0.82 17.50
N ASP A 116 21.08 2.06 17.21
CA ASP A 116 19.77 2.51 16.72
C ASP A 116 19.83 2.93 15.24
N LYS A 117 20.94 2.62 14.56
CA LYS A 117 21.17 2.99 13.17
C LYS A 117 21.91 1.88 12.43
N LEU A 118 21.48 1.61 11.20
CA LEU A 118 22.24 0.84 10.22
C LEU A 118 22.61 1.76 9.06
N ASN A 119 23.88 1.78 8.72
CA ASN A 119 24.43 2.49 7.57
C ASN A 119 25.03 1.48 6.60
N LEU A 120 24.43 1.38 5.43
CA LEU A 120 24.89 0.54 4.34
C LEU A 120 25.44 1.41 3.20
N GLU A 121 26.75 1.33 3.03
CA GLU A 121 27.43 1.90 1.89
C GLU A 121 27.22 1.01 0.67
N ILE A 122 26.82 1.61 -0.45
CA ILE A 122 26.58 0.88 -1.70
C ILE A 122 27.38 1.56 -2.81
N ASN A 123 28.35 0.83 -3.34
CA ASN A 123 29.20 1.29 -4.43
C ASN A 123 28.59 0.82 -5.75
N THR A 124 28.35 1.74 -6.67
CA THR A 124 27.75 1.45 -7.97
C THR A 124 28.62 1.99 -9.11
N ARG A 125 28.43 1.44 -10.30
CA ARG A 125 29.03 1.90 -11.55
C ARG A 125 27.94 2.21 -12.56
N VAL A 126 28.02 3.36 -13.22
CA VAL A 126 27.08 3.74 -14.27
C VAL A 126 27.35 2.90 -15.52
N LYS A 127 26.34 2.24 -16.05
CA LYS A 127 26.41 1.38 -17.24
C LYS A 127 26.13 2.13 -18.54
N SER A 128 25.38 3.22 -18.48
CA SER A 128 24.97 4.01 -19.63
C SER A 128 24.78 5.47 -19.22
N ASP A 129 25.11 6.41 -20.12
CA ASP A 129 24.97 7.84 -19.85
C ASP A 129 23.55 8.22 -19.42
N VAL A 130 23.46 9.01 -18.35
CA VAL A 130 22.23 9.54 -17.76
C VAL A 130 22.28 11.06 -17.85
N GLY A 131 21.40 11.64 -18.67
CA GLY A 131 21.34 13.07 -18.95
C GLY A 131 20.76 13.92 -17.82
N SER A 132 20.91 15.25 -17.93
CA SER A 132 20.53 16.26 -16.93
C SER A 132 19.04 16.40 -16.59
N SER A 133 18.17 15.70 -17.32
CA SER A 133 16.72 15.62 -17.04
C SER A 133 16.26 14.21 -16.62
N SER A 134 17.16 13.21 -16.61
CA SER A 134 16.85 11.84 -16.22
C SER A 134 17.32 11.60 -14.79
N ASN A 135 16.41 11.77 -13.84
CA ASN A 135 16.68 11.41 -12.46
C ASN A 135 16.83 9.89 -12.37
N LEU A 136 17.93 9.41 -11.79
CA LEU A 136 18.07 7.99 -11.44
C LEU A 136 16.90 7.61 -10.54
N LYS A 137 16.11 6.63 -10.98
CA LYS A 137 14.88 6.22 -10.30
C LYS A 137 15.18 5.03 -9.41
N ASN A 138 15.46 5.32 -8.16
CA ASN A 138 15.61 4.31 -7.13
C ASN A 138 14.28 4.17 -6.37
N SER A 139 14.06 3.03 -5.73
CA SER A 139 12.87 2.81 -4.92
C SER A 139 13.18 1.82 -3.80
N PHE A 140 12.48 1.94 -2.67
CA PHE A 140 12.60 0.98 -1.58
C PHE A 140 11.25 0.56 -1.02
N VAL A 141 11.27 -0.62 -0.41
CA VAL A 141 10.20 -1.16 0.41
C VAL A 141 10.77 -1.46 1.79
N LEU A 142 10.12 -0.93 2.83
CA LEU A 142 10.32 -1.32 4.22
C LEU A 142 9.21 -2.32 4.58
N SER A 143 9.58 -3.44 5.17
CA SER A 143 8.63 -4.38 5.77
C SER A 143 9.11 -4.75 7.17
N TYR A 144 8.18 -4.82 8.11
CA TYR A 144 8.50 -5.25 9.47
C TYR A 144 7.39 -6.09 10.07
N VAL A 145 7.77 -6.92 11.04
CA VAL A 145 6.87 -7.72 11.86
C VAL A 145 7.04 -7.26 13.30
N ASP A 146 5.94 -6.92 13.96
CA ASP A 146 5.98 -6.56 15.37
C ASP A 146 6.06 -7.80 16.28
N ARG A 147 6.06 -7.61 17.60
CA ARG A 147 6.10 -8.72 18.57
C ARG A 147 4.75 -9.41 18.75
N GLU A 148 3.66 -8.78 18.35
CA GLU A 148 2.31 -9.38 18.34
C GLU A 148 2.12 -10.25 17.09
N GLY A 149 3.04 -10.13 16.13
CA GLY A 149 3.06 -10.84 14.87
C GLY A 149 2.39 -10.06 13.75
N ASP A 150 1.97 -8.81 13.97
CA ASP A 150 1.38 -7.96 12.94
C ASP A 150 2.45 -7.47 11.96
N THR A 151 2.07 -7.42 10.68
CA THR A 151 2.94 -7.03 9.58
C THR A 151 2.53 -5.64 9.12
N LYS A 152 3.52 -4.83 8.79
CA LYS A 152 3.30 -3.53 8.14
C LYS A 152 4.36 -3.31 7.08
N SER A 153 3.98 -2.57 6.04
CA SER A 153 4.92 -2.14 5.01
C SER A 153 4.71 -0.70 4.60
N ASP A 154 5.84 -0.04 4.33
CA ASP A 154 5.88 1.32 3.80
C ASP A 154 6.68 1.34 2.50
N GLN A 155 6.13 2.01 1.50
CA GLN A 155 6.71 2.09 0.15
C GLN A 155 7.02 3.54 -0.20
N LYS A 156 8.19 3.77 -0.84
CA LYS A 156 8.52 5.11 -1.33
C LYS A 156 9.33 5.06 -2.63
N ASN A 157 8.78 5.68 -3.67
CA ASN A 157 9.52 6.03 -4.86
C ASN A 157 10.50 7.16 -4.50
N LEU A 158 11.77 6.97 -4.83
CA LEU A 158 12.82 7.94 -4.59
C LEU A 158 13.27 8.52 -5.93
N GLU A 159 12.60 9.58 -6.38
CA GLU A 159 13.08 10.35 -7.52
C GLU A 159 14.28 11.20 -7.08
N SER A 160 15.41 11.05 -7.77
CA SER A 160 16.61 11.86 -7.55
C SER A 160 16.32 13.33 -7.89
N SER A 161 15.88 14.13 -6.93
CA SER A 161 15.92 15.59 -7.07
C SER A 161 17.05 16.11 -6.21
N THR A 162 18.23 16.34 -6.80
CA THR A 162 19.27 17.12 -6.14
C THR A 162 18.73 18.51 -5.86
N LYS A 163 18.30 18.74 -4.63
CA LYS A 163 18.30 20.09 -4.06
C LYS A 163 19.64 20.25 -3.38
N THR A 164 20.53 21.03 -3.98
CA THR A 164 21.71 21.56 -3.30
C THR A 164 21.25 22.25 -2.02
N GLN A 165 21.94 21.94 -0.90
CA GLN A 165 21.84 22.81 0.27
C GLN A 165 22.49 24.14 -0.11
N ASN A 166 21.65 25.14 -0.36
CA ASN A 166 21.97 26.56 -0.58
C ASN A 166 22.73 26.94 -1.87
N GLY A 167 22.05 26.86 -3.02
CA GLY A 167 22.04 27.90 -4.07
C GLY A 167 23.34 28.35 -4.78
N VAL A 168 23.35 28.14 -6.11
CA VAL A 168 24.08 28.87 -7.18
C VAL A 168 25.51 28.42 -7.55
N LEU A 169 26.32 27.79 -6.70
CA LEU A 169 27.69 27.38 -7.10
C LEU A 169 27.73 26.12 -8.01
N THR A 170 28.24 26.26 -9.24
CA THR A 170 28.38 25.20 -10.26
C THR A 170 29.66 25.38 -11.08
N ILE A 171 30.20 24.31 -11.69
CA ILE A 171 31.30 24.37 -12.66
C ILE A 171 31.01 23.54 -13.92
N LYS A 172 31.66 23.87 -15.03
CA LYS A 172 31.76 23.02 -16.22
C LYS A 172 32.60 21.79 -15.92
N ASP A 173 32.41 20.74 -16.71
CA ASP A 173 33.21 19.53 -16.59
C ASP A 173 34.70 19.82 -16.81
N VAL A 174 35.51 19.30 -15.88
CA VAL A 174 36.97 19.40 -15.87
C VAL A 174 37.55 18.01 -16.17
N TYR A 175 38.45 17.95 -17.15
CA TYR A 175 39.07 16.72 -17.64
C TYR A 175 40.58 16.71 -17.39
N ASP A 176 41.20 15.55 -17.54
CA ASP A 176 42.65 15.38 -17.52
C ASP A 176 43.30 16.30 -18.55
N GLY A 177 44.25 17.11 -18.08
CA GLY A 177 44.92 18.14 -18.85
C GLY A 177 44.12 19.44 -19.03
N SER A 178 42.97 19.63 -18.36
CA SER A 178 42.28 20.92 -18.33
C SER A 178 43.16 21.98 -17.65
N SER A 179 43.36 23.10 -18.35
CA SER A 179 44.08 24.27 -17.82
C SER A 179 43.20 25.27 -17.09
N GLU A 180 41.88 25.08 -17.16
CA GLU A 180 40.88 26.04 -16.70
C GLU A 180 39.70 25.33 -16.03
N ILE A 181 39.08 26.00 -15.05
CA ILE A 181 37.81 25.61 -14.44
C ILE A 181 36.87 26.81 -14.54
N GLU A 182 35.83 26.68 -15.35
CA GLU A 182 34.77 27.68 -15.48
C GLU A 182 33.55 27.31 -14.66
N GLY A 183 32.84 28.29 -14.12
CA GLY A 183 31.61 28.04 -13.36
C GLY A 183 30.74 29.25 -13.14
N THR A 184 29.64 29.05 -12.41
CA THR A 184 28.75 30.12 -11.96
C THR A 184 28.49 30.05 -10.47
N THR A 185 28.28 31.19 -9.82
CA THR A 185 28.00 31.34 -8.39
C THR A 185 27.26 32.65 -8.13
N GLU A 186 27.08 33.03 -6.86
CA GLU A 186 26.54 34.34 -6.48
C GLU A 186 27.41 35.49 -7.05
N LYS A 187 26.76 36.56 -7.50
CA LYS A 187 27.42 37.71 -8.14
C LYS A 187 28.48 38.31 -7.21
N ASN A 188 29.66 38.61 -7.76
CA ASN A 188 30.78 39.21 -7.02
C ASN A 188 31.33 38.38 -5.83
N ALA A 189 31.06 37.07 -5.76
CA ALA A 189 31.63 36.19 -4.75
C ALA A 189 33.16 36.04 -4.93
N ASP A 190 33.90 35.98 -3.83
CA ASP A 190 35.32 35.63 -3.83
C ASP A 190 35.45 34.10 -3.79
N LEU A 191 36.25 33.51 -4.67
CA LEU A 191 36.39 32.06 -4.80
C LEU A 191 37.79 31.58 -4.46
N ARG A 192 37.86 30.40 -3.85
CA ARG A 192 39.09 29.66 -3.54
C ARG A 192 39.00 28.24 -4.10
N LEU A 193 40.04 27.80 -4.81
CA LEU A 193 40.20 26.45 -5.30
C LEU A 193 41.29 25.75 -4.50
N ALA A 194 40.94 24.65 -3.86
CA ALA A 194 41.88 23.70 -3.30
C ALA A 194 41.93 22.43 -4.15
N ILE A 195 43.13 21.90 -4.39
CA ILE A 195 43.36 20.62 -5.04
C ILE A 195 44.08 19.73 -4.02
N ASP A 196 43.53 18.55 -3.75
CA ASP A 196 44.08 17.57 -2.80
C ASP A 196 44.43 18.21 -1.43
N LYS A 197 43.50 19.04 -0.94
CA LYS A 197 43.57 19.79 0.33
C LYS A 197 44.61 20.92 0.39
N LYS A 198 45.26 21.28 -0.73
CA LYS A 198 46.14 22.46 -0.82
C LYS A 198 45.44 23.58 -1.57
N LEU A 199 45.48 24.81 -1.05
CA LEU A 199 44.97 25.98 -1.77
C LEU A 199 45.86 26.23 -3.00
N VAL A 200 45.25 26.20 -4.19
CA VAL A 200 45.96 26.31 -5.47
C VAL A 200 45.71 27.65 -6.14
N ALA A 201 44.47 28.16 -6.09
CA ALA A 201 44.11 29.40 -6.77
C ALA A 201 42.97 30.15 -6.07
N THR A 202 42.86 31.45 -6.35
CA THR A 202 41.73 32.29 -5.95
C THR A 202 41.26 33.14 -7.12
N THR A 203 39.96 33.35 -7.27
CA THR A 203 39.37 34.20 -8.32
C THR A 203 38.14 34.93 -7.78
N LYS A 204 37.49 35.76 -8.59
CA LYS A 204 36.26 36.48 -8.21
C LYS A 204 35.21 36.33 -9.30
N ALA A 205 33.97 36.06 -8.90
CA ALA A 205 32.86 36.00 -9.84
C ALA A 205 32.49 37.39 -10.36
N ASP A 206 32.07 37.48 -11.63
CA ASP A 206 31.64 38.73 -12.25
C ASP A 206 30.25 39.20 -11.75
N ALA A 207 29.76 40.32 -12.30
CA ALA A 207 28.45 40.88 -11.99
C ALA A 207 27.26 40.00 -12.43
N LYS A 208 27.53 38.93 -13.20
CA LYS A 208 26.56 37.91 -13.62
C LYS A 208 26.73 36.59 -12.86
N GLY A 209 27.77 36.46 -12.03
CA GLY A 209 28.08 35.27 -11.26
C GLY A 209 29.06 34.29 -11.93
N ASN A 210 29.60 34.61 -13.12
CA ASN A 210 30.54 33.71 -13.80
C ASN A 210 31.95 33.86 -13.21
N PHE A 211 32.68 32.75 -13.12
CA PHE A 211 34.08 32.75 -12.71
C PHE A 211 34.89 31.77 -13.56
N ILE A 212 36.21 32.02 -13.58
CA ILE A 212 37.20 31.13 -14.17
C ILE A 212 38.43 31.04 -13.28
N PHE A 213 38.94 29.83 -13.08
CA PHE A 213 40.30 29.58 -12.62
C PHE A 213 41.13 29.20 -13.83
N GLU A 214 42.28 29.85 -14.04
CA GLU A 214 43.18 29.62 -15.19
C GLU A 214 44.56 29.14 -14.72
N GLY A 215 45.35 28.60 -15.64
CA GLY A 215 46.74 28.20 -15.38
C GLY A 215 46.88 26.94 -14.51
N LEU A 216 45.90 26.04 -14.54
CA LEU A 216 45.90 24.81 -13.76
C LEU A 216 46.59 23.67 -14.54
N ASP A 217 47.12 22.67 -13.84
CA ASP A 217 47.55 21.38 -14.41
C ASP A 217 46.77 20.26 -13.72
N LEU A 218 45.55 20.03 -14.22
CA LEU A 218 44.59 19.14 -13.58
C LEU A 218 44.81 17.71 -14.08
N LYS A 219 45.09 16.81 -13.14
CA LYS A 219 45.26 15.38 -13.41
C LYS A 219 44.00 14.62 -13.06
N GLU A 220 43.70 13.59 -13.85
CA GLU A 220 42.65 12.63 -13.53
C GLU A 220 42.73 12.17 -12.06
N GLY A 221 41.58 12.17 -11.37
CA GLY A 221 41.48 11.74 -9.98
C GLY A 221 41.86 12.79 -8.93
N SER A 222 42.40 13.96 -9.32
CA SER A 222 42.60 15.08 -8.40
C SER A 222 41.27 15.54 -7.79
N TYR A 223 41.27 15.76 -6.46
CA TYR A 223 40.10 16.22 -5.73
C TYR A 223 40.09 17.74 -5.63
N LEU A 224 39.10 18.37 -6.24
CA LEU A 224 38.89 19.81 -6.21
C LEU A 224 37.87 20.15 -5.12
N ARG A 225 38.17 21.18 -4.33
CA ARG A 225 37.22 21.86 -3.46
C ARG A 225 37.19 23.33 -3.82
N ILE A 226 36.05 23.82 -4.27
CA ILE A 226 35.81 25.23 -4.60
C ILE A 226 34.93 25.81 -3.50
N ALA A 227 35.39 26.88 -2.86
CA ALA A 227 34.59 27.64 -1.89
C ALA A 227 34.35 29.04 -2.44
N ALA A 228 33.10 29.48 -2.46
CA ALA A 228 32.69 30.83 -2.85
C ALA A 228 32.11 31.56 -1.63
N THR A 229 32.60 32.76 -1.36
CA THR A 229 32.21 33.57 -0.20
C THR A 229 31.73 34.95 -0.64
N THR A 230 30.59 35.38 -0.11
CA THR A 230 30.08 36.75 -0.18
C THR A 230 30.03 37.33 1.24
N LYS A 231 29.62 38.59 1.41
CA LYS A 231 29.53 39.21 2.75
C LYS A 231 28.64 38.44 3.74
N ASP A 232 27.62 37.72 3.24
CA ASP A 232 26.58 37.10 4.07
C ASP A 232 26.41 35.59 3.84
N LYS A 233 27.11 34.99 2.86
CA LYS A 233 26.93 33.59 2.46
C LYS A 233 28.23 32.92 2.04
N GLU A 234 28.34 31.63 2.34
CA GLU A 234 29.39 30.74 1.84
C GLU A 234 28.75 29.53 1.15
N ALA A 235 29.31 29.13 0.01
CA ALA A 235 28.94 27.94 -0.74
C ALA A 235 30.21 27.14 -1.07
N SER A 236 30.11 25.80 -1.06
CA SER A 236 31.24 24.95 -1.44
C SER A 236 30.81 23.83 -2.39
N LEU A 237 31.72 23.47 -3.28
CA LEU A 237 31.56 22.43 -4.29
C LEU A 237 32.80 21.55 -4.30
N ASP A 238 32.59 20.26 -4.12
CA ASP A 238 33.62 19.25 -4.27
C ASP A 238 33.47 18.57 -5.63
N TYR A 239 34.57 18.41 -6.37
CA TYR A 239 34.58 17.89 -7.75
C TYR A 239 35.82 17.04 -8.02
N MET A 240 35.71 15.98 -8.82
CA MET A 240 36.84 15.11 -9.19
C MET A 240 37.16 15.24 -10.68
N VAL A 241 38.43 15.48 -11.02
CA VAL A 241 38.88 15.64 -12.41
C VAL A 241 38.71 14.33 -13.20
N LYS A 242 38.07 14.41 -14.38
CA LYS A 242 37.63 13.27 -15.20
C LYS A 242 38.67 12.82 -16.24
N ALA A 243 38.65 11.57 -16.68
CA ALA A 243 39.46 11.08 -17.81
C ALA A 243 39.00 11.66 -19.17
N LYS A 244 39.91 11.87 -20.13
CA LYS A 244 39.60 12.33 -21.50
C LYS A 244 39.41 11.12 -22.44
N VAL A 245 38.23 10.94 -23.04
CA VAL A 245 37.95 9.79 -23.95
C VAL A 245 37.34 10.22 -25.29
N GLU A 246 37.91 9.72 -26.40
CA GLU A 246 37.42 9.82 -27.78
C GLU A 246 36.39 8.73 -28.13
N SER A 247 35.39 9.07 -28.95
CA SER A 247 34.24 8.22 -29.25
C SER A 247 34.35 7.48 -30.60
N LYS A 248 33.79 6.26 -30.67
CA LYS A 248 33.36 5.62 -31.93
C LYS A 248 31.95 5.02 -31.79
N LYS A 249 31.20 5.15 -32.89
CA LYS A 249 29.77 4.89 -33.07
C LYS A 249 29.46 3.40 -33.29
N SER A 250 28.28 3.02 -32.81
CA SER A 250 27.61 1.73 -32.81
C SER A 250 27.03 1.30 -34.18
N ALA A 251 26.89 -0.01 -34.35
CA ALA A 251 25.90 -0.65 -35.23
C ALA A 251 25.19 -1.76 -34.44
N GLU A 252 23.85 -1.78 -34.50
CA GLU A 252 22.94 -2.75 -33.89
C GLU A 252 23.03 -4.14 -34.52
N LEU A 253 22.65 -5.19 -33.77
CA LEU A 253 21.71 -6.25 -34.20
C LEU A 253 21.24 -7.10 -32.98
N VAL A 254 19.94 -6.99 -32.72
CA VAL A 254 18.91 -7.83 -32.02
C VAL A 254 19.26 -9.28 -31.61
N ASN A 255 18.92 -9.72 -30.36
CA ASN A 255 17.72 -10.55 -30.07
C ASN A 255 17.33 -10.77 -28.57
N GLU A 256 16.04 -10.54 -28.33
CA GLU A 256 15.00 -10.88 -27.33
C GLU A 256 15.22 -11.54 -25.93
N ASN A 257 14.78 -10.80 -24.90
CA ASN A 257 13.73 -11.06 -23.87
C ASN A 257 13.70 -12.36 -23.02
N ASN A 258 13.93 -12.26 -21.68
CA ASN A 258 12.95 -12.73 -20.67
C ASN A 258 13.26 -12.43 -19.19
N ASP A 259 14.51 -12.43 -18.74
CA ASP A 259 14.82 -12.37 -17.28
C ASP A 259 14.53 -10.98 -16.66
N GLU A 260 14.33 -9.99 -17.54
CA GLU A 260 13.94 -8.62 -17.25
C GLU A 260 12.64 -8.51 -16.43
N LEU A 261 11.62 -9.25 -16.84
CA LEU A 261 10.32 -9.19 -16.16
C LEU A 261 10.37 -9.81 -14.77
N GLU A 262 11.28 -10.75 -14.52
CA GLU A 262 11.17 -11.68 -13.40
C GLU A 262 11.46 -11.01 -12.05
N THR A 263 12.50 -10.19 -11.88
CA THR A 263 12.81 -9.64 -10.55
C THR A 263 12.03 -8.38 -10.16
N TYR A 264 11.70 -7.51 -11.12
CA TYR A 264 10.67 -6.48 -10.90
C TYR A 264 9.32 -7.13 -10.57
N SER A 265 9.03 -8.29 -11.18
CA SER A 265 7.88 -9.09 -10.76
C SER A 265 8.04 -9.63 -9.35
N THR A 266 9.22 -10.10 -8.92
CA THR A 266 9.45 -10.59 -7.54
C THR A 266 9.13 -9.53 -6.50
N ILE A 267 9.69 -8.31 -6.61
CA ILE A 267 9.38 -7.21 -5.65
C ILE A 267 7.89 -6.88 -5.68
N LYS A 268 7.31 -6.70 -6.87
CA LYS A 268 5.88 -6.40 -7.00
C LYS A 268 4.98 -7.52 -6.45
N THR A 269 5.43 -8.77 -6.55
CA THR A 269 4.72 -9.94 -6.06
C THR A 269 4.86 -10.04 -4.54
N LEU A 270 6.03 -9.68 -3.99
CA LEU A 270 6.25 -9.56 -2.55
C LEU A 270 5.38 -8.47 -1.95
N GLU A 271 5.31 -7.29 -2.57
CA GLU A 271 4.40 -6.22 -2.17
C GLU A 271 2.93 -6.68 -2.18
N LYS A 272 2.54 -7.42 -3.22
CA LYS A 272 1.20 -7.99 -3.30
C LYS A 272 0.97 -9.01 -2.19
N LEU A 273 1.95 -9.86 -1.88
CA LEU A 273 1.86 -10.81 -0.77
C LEU A 273 1.66 -10.08 0.55
N THR A 274 2.42 -9.02 0.81
CA THR A 274 2.30 -8.21 2.04
C THR A 274 0.91 -7.58 2.19
N ASP A 275 0.37 -6.96 1.14
CA ASP A 275 -0.98 -6.38 1.19
C ASP A 275 -2.06 -7.43 1.50
N TYR A 276 -1.90 -8.66 1.00
CA TYR A 276 -2.81 -9.76 1.26
C TYR A 276 -2.65 -10.32 2.69
N VAL A 277 -1.44 -10.31 3.26
CA VAL A 277 -1.19 -10.65 4.67
C VAL A 277 -1.95 -9.67 5.57
N ASP A 278 -1.76 -8.36 5.35
CA ASP A 278 -2.41 -7.30 6.14
C ASP A 278 -3.94 -7.37 6.03
N PHE A 279 -4.44 -7.62 4.81
CA PHE A 279 -5.87 -7.84 4.60
C PHE A 279 -6.40 -9.08 5.33
N GLY A 280 -5.68 -10.20 5.25
CA GLY A 280 -6.05 -11.47 5.88
C GLY A 280 -6.13 -11.38 7.40
N LYS A 281 -5.19 -10.69 8.05
CA LYS A 281 -5.17 -10.46 9.52
C LYS A 281 -6.41 -9.72 10.02
N ASN A 282 -6.87 -8.76 9.22
CA ASN A 282 -7.97 -7.88 9.59
C ASN A 282 -9.35 -8.44 9.17
N LEU A 283 -9.39 -9.63 8.57
CA LEU A 283 -10.63 -10.25 8.11
C LEU A 283 -11.40 -10.87 9.28
N SER A 284 -12.70 -10.59 9.38
CA SER A 284 -13.55 -11.23 10.39
C SER A 284 -13.71 -12.72 10.09
N THR A 285 -13.32 -13.57 11.05
CA THR A 285 -13.48 -15.03 11.00
C THR A 285 -14.67 -15.53 11.82
N ALA A 286 -15.42 -14.62 12.46
CA ALA A 286 -16.48 -14.97 13.42
C ALA A 286 -17.61 -15.86 12.83
N LYS A 287 -17.79 -15.83 11.51
CA LYS A 287 -18.78 -16.64 10.79
C LYS A 287 -18.13 -17.71 9.90
N ALA A 288 -16.81 -17.85 9.94
CA ALA A 288 -16.11 -18.92 9.26
C ALA A 288 -16.16 -20.20 10.11
N GLY A 289 -16.24 -21.36 9.46
CA GLY A 289 -16.03 -22.62 10.15
C GLY A 289 -14.59 -22.70 10.69
N ILE A 290 -14.41 -23.36 11.85
CA ILE A 290 -13.11 -23.51 12.54
C ILE A 290 -12.00 -24.01 11.58
N GLN A 291 -12.35 -24.88 10.63
CA GLN A 291 -11.40 -25.39 9.64
C GLN A 291 -10.92 -24.31 8.65
N ASN A 292 -11.80 -23.43 8.18
CA ASN A 292 -11.44 -22.34 7.27
C ASN A 292 -10.64 -21.25 8.00
N GLU A 293 -11.00 -20.95 9.25
CA GLU A 293 -10.22 -20.05 10.09
C GLU A 293 -8.79 -20.56 10.29
N ARG A 294 -8.61 -21.84 10.63
CA ARG A 294 -7.27 -22.43 10.80
C ARG A 294 -6.45 -22.41 9.51
N ARG A 295 -7.09 -22.69 8.36
CA ARG A 295 -6.43 -22.61 7.05
C ARG A 295 -5.95 -21.19 6.74
N LEU A 296 -6.80 -20.19 6.99
CA LEU A 296 -6.42 -18.78 6.80
C LEU A 296 -5.25 -18.39 7.72
N ARG A 297 -5.31 -18.73 9.02
CA ARG A 297 -4.21 -18.43 9.95
C ARG A 297 -2.90 -19.09 9.55
N ALA A 298 -2.93 -20.34 9.08
CA ALA A 298 -1.73 -21.05 8.62
C ALA A 298 -1.15 -20.43 7.33
N ALA A 299 -2.01 -20.02 6.39
CA ALA A 299 -1.56 -19.37 5.16
C ALA A 299 -0.97 -17.98 5.44
N ILE A 300 -1.57 -17.21 6.36
CA ILE A 300 -1.02 -15.92 6.83
C ILE A 300 0.38 -16.13 7.43
N ALA A 301 0.54 -17.07 8.36
CA ALA A 301 1.85 -17.33 8.98
C ALA A 301 2.91 -17.78 7.96
N SER A 302 2.53 -18.59 6.97
CA SER A 302 3.42 -19.00 5.89
C SER A 302 3.81 -17.81 5.00
N ALA A 303 2.86 -16.93 4.69
CA ALA A 303 3.10 -15.72 3.92
C ALA A 303 3.97 -14.70 4.66
N GLU A 304 3.74 -14.50 5.96
CA GLU A 304 4.60 -13.67 6.82
C GLU A 304 6.06 -14.14 6.80
N TYR A 305 6.27 -15.45 6.95
CA TYR A 305 7.61 -16.03 6.88
C TYR A 305 8.26 -15.71 5.53
N ILE A 306 7.52 -15.85 4.43
CA ILE A 306 8.00 -15.53 3.08
C ILE A 306 8.33 -14.04 2.92
N VAL A 307 7.54 -13.14 3.52
CA VAL A 307 7.77 -11.68 3.47
C VAL A 307 9.09 -11.29 4.14
N VAL A 308 9.52 -12.01 5.18
CA VAL A 308 10.75 -11.72 5.94
C VAL A 308 11.90 -12.69 5.65
N LYS A 309 11.69 -13.69 4.78
CA LYS A 309 12.68 -14.72 4.47
C LYS A 309 13.87 -14.10 3.74
N SER A 310 15.07 -14.46 4.18
CA SER A 310 16.30 -13.88 3.65
C SER A 310 16.55 -14.22 2.16
N GLU A 311 16.15 -15.41 1.68
CA GLU A 311 16.15 -15.81 0.26
C GLU A 311 14.76 -16.33 -0.12
N VAL A 312 14.13 -15.69 -1.10
CA VAL A 312 12.86 -16.14 -1.64
C VAL A 312 12.87 -16.04 -3.16
N SER A 313 12.55 -17.14 -3.83
CA SER A 313 12.32 -17.18 -5.27
C SER A 313 10.93 -16.63 -5.63
N THR A 314 10.75 -16.12 -6.84
CA THR A 314 9.43 -15.68 -7.33
C THR A 314 8.39 -16.79 -7.23
N ASP A 315 8.78 -18.04 -7.48
CA ASP A 315 7.90 -19.21 -7.36
C ASP A 315 7.44 -19.45 -5.93
N GLU A 316 8.32 -19.28 -4.94
CA GLU A 316 7.93 -19.38 -3.53
C GLU A 316 6.94 -18.28 -3.13
N ILE A 317 7.16 -17.03 -3.59
CA ILE A 317 6.22 -15.92 -3.34
C ILE A 317 4.88 -16.22 -4.00
N ASN A 318 4.88 -16.62 -5.27
CA ASN A 318 3.65 -16.92 -6.03
C ASN A 318 2.87 -18.06 -5.38
N LYS A 319 3.56 -19.13 -4.96
CA LYS A 319 2.94 -20.25 -4.27
C LYS A 319 2.30 -19.80 -2.95
N SER A 320 3.03 -19.01 -2.15
CA SER A 320 2.52 -18.49 -0.88
C SER A 320 1.34 -17.54 -1.09
N LEU A 321 1.42 -16.67 -2.09
CA LEU A 321 0.32 -15.78 -2.48
C LEU A 321 -0.90 -16.57 -2.92
N GLU A 322 -0.74 -17.60 -3.75
CA GLU A 322 -1.84 -18.45 -4.20
C GLU A 322 -2.51 -19.18 -3.04
N GLU A 323 -1.73 -19.73 -2.11
CA GLU A 323 -2.23 -20.39 -0.91
C GLU A 323 -3.01 -19.41 0.00
N LEU A 324 -2.47 -18.21 0.20
CA LEU A 324 -3.13 -17.15 0.97
C LEU A 324 -4.42 -16.69 0.32
N GLN A 325 -4.42 -16.41 -0.98
CA GLN A 325 -5.61 -16.02 -1.76
C GLN A 325 -6.71 -17.07 -1.65
N LYS A 326 -6.40 -18.36 -1.86
CA LYS A 326 -7.35 -19.46 -1.70
C LYS A 326 -7.92 -19.53 -0.29
N SER A 327 -7.10 -19.30 0.73
CA SER A 327 -7.56 -19.31 2.13
C SER A 327 -8.50 -18.14 2.45
N ILE A 328 -8.23 -16.95 1.88
CA ILE A 328 -9.09 -15.77 2.00
C ILE A 328 -10.44 -16.03 1.32
N GLU A 329 -10.46 -16.61 0.12
CA GLU A 329 -11.70 -16.95 -0.60
C GLU A 329 -12.63 -17.86 0.23
N LEU A 330 -12.07 -18.79 1.01
CA LEU A 330 -12.84 -19.69 1.88
C LEU A 330 -13.52 -18.99 3.07
N VAL A 331 -13.02 -17.83 3.47
CA VAL A 331 -13.53 -17.02 4.58
C VAL A 331 -14.38 -15.85 4.06
N ARG A 332 -14.00 -15.30 2.90
CA ARG A 332 -14.61 -14.13 2.26
C ARG A 332 -15.32 -14.52 0.97
N LEU A 333 -16.36 -15.35 1.08
CA LEU A 333 -17.14 -15.78 -0.08
C LEU A 333 -17.92 -14.60 -0.72
N PRO A 334 -17.87 -14.40 -2.04
CA PRO A 334 -18.83 -13.54 -2.72
C PRO A 334 -20.23 -14.12 -2.56
N TYR A 335 -21.18 -13.32 -2.09
CA TYR A 335 -22.52 -13.82 -1.76
C TYR A 335 -23.65 -13.15 -2.54
N MET A 336 -23.35 -12.06 -3.27
CA MET A 336 -24.28 -11.46 -4.24
C MET A 336 -23.64 -11.42 -5.63
N ALA A 337 -24.47 -11.32 -6.65
CA ALA A 337 -24.07 -11.13 -8.04
C ALA A 337 -24.93 -10.03 -8.68
N GLY A 338 -24.46 -9.47 -9.81
CA GLY A 338 -25.27 -8.58 -10.63
C GLY A 338 -26.46 -9.29 -11.29
N ILE A 339 -27.40 -8.51 -11.81
CA ILE A 339 -28.51 -9.04 -12.62
C ILE A 339 -28.07 -9.36 -14.06
N SER A 340 -26.94 -8.80 -14.48
CA SER A 340 -26.13 -9.20 -15.63
C SER A 340 -24.64 -9.09 -15.26
N GLU A 341 -23.76 -9.50 -16.17
CA GLU A 341 -22.31 -9.39 -15.98
C GLU A 341 -21.85 -7.94 -15.74
N ASP A 342 -22.53 -6.96 -16.33
CA ASP A 342 -22.16 -5.55 -16.30
C ASP A 342 -23.17 -4.64 -15.58
N LYS A 343 -24.16 -5.22 -14.89
CA LYS A 343 -25.20 -4.47 -14.18
C LYS A 343 -25.53 -5.06 -12.81
N PHE A 344 -25.32 -4.28 -11.75
CA PHE A 344 -25.69 -4.70 -10.38
C PHE A 344 -27.12 -4.34 -9.99
N ALA A 345 -27.65 -3.25 -10.54
CA ALA A 345 -28.94 -2.65 -10.23
C ALA A 345 -29.08 -2.21 -8.75
N PRO A 346 -28.22 -1.32 -8.22
CA PRO A 346 -28.17 -1.00 -6.80
C PRO A 346 -29.45 -0.36 -6.24
N ASN A 347 -30.19 0.37 -7.09
CA ASN A 347 -31.42 1.08 -6.71
C ASN A 347 -32.69 0.27 -6.94
N GLU A 348 -32.60 -0.85 -7.66
CA GLU A 348 -33.73 -1.75 -7.86
C GLU A 348 -34.09 -2.47 -6.56
N LYS A 349 -35.37 -2.84 -6.45
CA LYS A 349 -35.87 -3.53 -5.26
C LYS A 349 -35.47 -5.00 -5.32
N ILE A 350 -34.95 -5.51 -4.21
CA ILE A 350 -34.62 -6.93 -4.11
C ILE A 350 -35.92 -7.73 -3.95
N THR A 351 -36.03 -8.81 -4.72
CA THR A 351 -37.14 -9.75 -4.62
C THR A 351 -36.93 -10.71 -3.45
N ARG A 352 -38.02 -11.34 -3.00
CA ARG A 352 -37.98 -12.37 -1.95
C ARG A 352 -37.11 -13.56 -2.34
N ALA A 353 -37.16 -13.99 -3.60
CA ALA A 353 -36.34 -15.06 -4.14
C ALA A 353 -34.84 -14.74 -4.14
N GLU A 354 -34.46 -13.51 -4.53
CA GLU A 354 -33.06 -13.08 -4.50
C GLU A 354 -32.52 -13.06 -3.07
N ALA A 355 -33.27 -12.47 -2.14
CA ALA A 355 -32.85 -12.37 -0.74
C ALA A 355 -32.71 -13.76 -0.09
N ALA A 356 -33.64 -14.66 -0.38
CA ALA A 356 -33.59 -16.08 0.02
C ALA A 356 -32.34 -16.78 -0.53
N SER A 357 -32.05 -16.57 -1.81
CA SER A 357 -30.90 -17.21 -2.49
C SER A 357 -29.56 -16.71 -1.95
N VAL A 358 -29.46 -15.43 -1.59
CA VAL A 358 -28.28 -14.89 -0.91
C VAL A 358 -28.09 -15.55 0.45
N LEU A 359 -29.17 -15.66 1.24
CA LEU A 359 -29.09 -16.28 2.56
C LEU A 359 -28.71 -17.76 2.50
N LYS A 360 -29.28 -18.52 1.55
CA LYS A 360 -28.88 -19.92 1.30
C LYS A 360 -27.39 -20.04 1.02
N ARG A 361 -26.85 -19.19 0.14
CA ARG A 361 -25.41 -19.18 -0.19
C ARG A 361 -24.52 -18.91 1.02
N LEU A 362 -24.98 -18.07 1.95
CA LEU A 362 -24.26 -17.77 3.19
C LEU A 362 -24.26 -18.94 4.18
N ILE A 363 -25.31 -19.75 4.17
CA ILE A 363 -25.46 -20.90 5.06
C ILE A 363 -24.74 -22.12 4.47
N ASP A 364 -25.13 -22.52 3.27
CA ASP A 364 -24.53 -23.64 2.52
C ASP A 364 -24.84 -23.53 1.02
N ASP A 365 -23.87 -23.04 0.25
CA ASP A 365 -24.01 -22.90 -1.21
C ASP A 365 -24.12 -24.26 -1.93
N LYS A 366 -23.66 -25.36 -1.32
CA LYS A 366 -23.64 -26.71 -1.93
C LYS A 366 -24.81 -27.57 -1.51
N ALA A 367 -25.53 -27.22 -0.44
CA ALA A 367 -26.71 -27.94 -0.02
C ALA A 367 -27.74 -28.01 -1.16
N LYS A 368 -28.22 -29.23 -1.42
CA LYS A 368 -29.40 -29.51 -2.23
C LYS A 368 -30.57 -29.67 -1.29
N SER A 369 -31.71 -29.04 -1.59
CA SER A 369 -32.93 -29.37 -0.87
C SER A 369 -33.50 -30.67 -1.41
N ASN A 370 -33.76 -31.63 -0.53
CA ASN A 370 -34.57 -32.80 -0.84
C ASN A 370 -35.86 -32.67 -0.02
N GLY A 371 -36.95 -32.26 -0.65
CA GLY A 371 -38.26 -32.27 -0.01
C GLY A 371 -39.26 -31.30 -0.60
N ASP A 372 -40.53 -31.59 -0.35
CA ASP A 372 -41.65 -30.76 -0.78
C ASP A 372 -41.71 -29.47 0.04
N THR A 373 -42.09 -28.38 -0.63
CA THR A 373 -42.41 -27.09 0.00
C THR A 373 -43.90 -27.01 0.31
N LYS A 374 -44.27 -26.25 1.35
CA LYS A 374 -45.69 -25.94 1.62
C LYS A 374 -46.24 -24.81 0.74
N PHE A 375 -45.38 -24.16 -0.06
CA PHE A 375 -45.76 -23.01 -0.87
C PHE A 375 -46.32 -23.43 -2.23
N SER A 376 -47.57 -23.06 -2.49
CA SER A 376 -48.32 -23.43 -3.70
C SER A 376 -47.83 -22.75 -4.99
N ASP A 377 -47.09 -21.64 -4.86
CA ASP A 377 -46.59 -20.83 -5.97
C ASP A 377 -45.11 -21.09 -6.33
N LEU A 378 -44.50 -22.11 -5.70
CA LEU A 378 -43.18 -22.61 -6.05
C LEU A 378 -43.30 -23.87 -6.91
N LYS A 379 -42.56 -23.88 -8.02
CA LYS A 379 -42.50 -25.02 -8.93
C LYS A 379 -41.06 -25.45 -9.14
N GLU A 380 -40.84 -26.77 -9.13
CA GLU A 380 -39.54 -27.35 -9.47
C GLU A 380 -39.03 -26.83 -10.82
N GLY A 381 -37.70 -26.68 -10.93
CA GLY A 381 -37.04 -26.11 -12.10
C GLY A 381 -36.97 -24.57 -12.14
N GLN A 382 -37.67 -23.86 -11.24
CA GLN A 382 -37.40 -22.44 -11.04
C GLN A 382 -36.06 -22.24 -10.35
N TRP A 383 -35.25 -21.27 -10.82
CA TRP A 383 -33.88 -21.06 -10.32
C TRP A 383 -33.78 -20.81 -8.80
N PHE A 384 -34.86 -20.35 -8.18
CA PHE A 384 -34.94 -20.07 -6.75
C PHE A 384 -35.59 -21.19 -5.93
N TYR A 385 -36.10 -22.25 -6.56
CA TYR A 385 -36.90 -23.29 -5.90
C TYR A 385 -36.11 -23.92 -4.74
N ASP A 386 -34.96 -24.52 -5.06
CA ASP A 386 -34.12 -25.20 -4.07
C ASP A 386 -33.65 -24.26 -2.95
N ASN A 387 -33.35 -23.00 -3.31
CA ASN A 387 -32.88 -22.02 -2.35
C ASN A 387 -33.96 -21.68 -1.32
N ILE A 388 -35.20 -21.46 -1.79
CA ILE A 388 -36.32 -21.12 -0.92
C ILE A 388 -36.73 -22.33 -0.08
N VAL A 389 -36.80 -23.53 -0.67
CA VAL A 389 -37.11 -24.76 0.06
C VAL A 389 -36.09 -25.00 1.17
N PHE A 390 -34.79 -24.83 0.89
CA PHE A 390 -33.74 -25.00 1.89
C PHE A 390 -33.94 -24.07 3.10
N ILE A 391 -34.06 -22.76 2.88
CA ILE A 391 -34.20 -21.81 4.00
C ILE A 391 -35.58 -21.87 4.69
N GLU A 392 -36.60 -22.40 4.00
CA GLU A 392 -37.89 -22.74 4.60
C GLU A 392 -37.71 -23.85 5.64
N LYS A 393 -37.00 -24.93 5.28
CA LYS A 393 -36.76 -26.06 6.19
C LYS A 393 -35.85 -25.69 7.37
N GLU A 394 -34.93 -24.74 7.16
CA GLU A 394 -34.14 -24.13 8.25
C GLU A 394 -34.97 -23.21 9.17
N GLY A 395 -36.25 -22.97 8.86
CA GLY A 395 -37.15 -22.14 9.65
C GLY A 395 -36.86 -20.64 9.57
N LEU A 396 -36.13 -20.19 8.54
CA LEU A 396 -35.67 -18.80 8.42
C LEU A 396 -36.70 -17.89 7.76
N ILE A 397 -37.60 -18.48 6.97
CA ILE A 397 -38.66 -17.77 6.27
C ILE A 397 -40.03 -18.39 6.55
N SER A 398 -41.06 -17.58 6.33
CA SER A 398 -42.45 -18.02 6.25
C SER A 398 -43.13 -17.37 5.06
N GLY A 399 -44.16 -18.05 4.55
CA GLY A 399 -45.03 -17.55 3.49
C GLY A 399 -46.17 -16.72 4.05
N TYR A 400 -47.12 -16.43 3.17
CA TYR A 400 -48.38 -15.78 3.49
C TYR A 400 -49.41 -16.81 3.96
N GLU A 401 -50.46 -16.33 4.62
CA GLU A 401 -51.56 -17.17 5.13
C GLU A 401 -52.30 -17.94 4.02
N ASP A 402 -52.25 -17.43 2.79
CA ASP A 402 -52.81 -18.08 1.60
C ASP A 402 -51.96 -19.25 1.06
N GLY A 403 -50.88 -19.62 1.77
CA GLY A 403 -49.99 -20.71 1.35
C GLY A 403 -49.06 -20.33 0.19
N THR A 404 -48.85 -19.05 -0.10
CA THR A 404 -47.90 -18.58 -1.11
C THR A 404 -46.61 -18.03 -0.49
N PHE A 405 -45.50 -18.03 -1.24
CA PHE A 405 -44.27 -17.34 -0.86
C PHE A 405 -44.09 -15.99 -1.58
N ARG A 406 -44.63 -15.84 -2.79
CA ARG A 406 -44.51 -14.68 -3.69
C ARG A 406 -43.06 -14.35 -4.05
N PRO A 407 -42.31 -15.27 -4.69
CA PRO A 407 -40.86 -15.17 -4.87
C PRO A 407 -40.42 -13.93 -5.67
N LYS A 408 -41.23 -13.48 -6.63
CA LYS A 408 -40.90 -12.37 -7.55
C LYS A 408 -41.27 -11.00 -7.00
N GLU A 409 -41.98 -10.94 -5.87
CA GLU A 409 -42.41 -9.67 -5.30
C GLU A 409 -41.26 -8.95 -4.60
N PRO A 410 -41.14 -7.61 -4.75
CA PRO A 410 -40.23 -6.80 -3.96
C PRO A 410 -40.46 -6.95 -2.46
N MET A 411 -39.39 -7.17 -1.71
CA MET A 411 -39.47 -7.38 -0.27
C MET A 411 -39.58 -6.04 0.48
N THR A 412 -40.41 -6.00 1.53
CA THR A 412 -40.44 -4.85 2.44
C THR A 412 -39.26 -4.89 3.41
N ARG A 413 -38.94 -3.73 4.00
CA ARG A 413 -37.92 -3.62 5.05
C ARG A 413 -38.23 -4.50 6.27
N ALA A 414 -39.50 -4.58 6.69
CA ALA A 414 -39.91 -5.45 7.80
C ALA A 414 -39.72 -6.95 7.48
N GLN A 415 -40.04 -7.37 6.25
CA GLN A 415 -39.80 -8.74 5.81
C GLN A 415 -38.31 -9.09 5.78
N PHE A 416 -37.46 -8.17 5.29
CA PHE A 416 -36.01 -8.35 5.33
C PHE A 416 -35.50 -8.46 6.78
N ALA A 417 -35.98 -7.60 7.68
CA ALA A 417 -35.61 -7.60 9.09
C ALA A 417 -35.96 -8.93 9.77
N SER A 418 -37.19 -9.42 9.58
CA SER A 418 -37.62 -10.71 10.12
C SER A 418 -36.73 -11.87 9.65
N MET A 419 -36.40 -11.92 8.35
CA MET A 419 -35.53 -12.95 7.80
C MET A 419 -34.11 -12.92 8.42
N MET A 420 -33.53 -11.74 8.62
CA MET A 420 -32.21 -11.61 9.24
C MET A 420 -32.22 -11.89 10.75
N ALA A 421 -33.28 -11.51 11.46
CA ALA A 421 -33.43 -11.82 12.88
C ALA A 421 -33.53 -13.33 13.11
N ASN A 422 -34.29 -14.06 12.29
CA ASN A 422 -34.39 -15.51 12.35
C ASN A 422 -33.04 -16.20 12.10
N TYR A 423 -32.26 -15.67 11.15
CA TYR A 423 -30.91 -16.18 10.87
C TYR A 423 -29.95 -15.97 12.06
N LEU A 424 -29.98 -14.77 12.66
CA LEU A 424 -29.06 -14.41 13.72
C LEU A 424 -29.42 -15.00 15.09
N LYS A 425 -30.70 -15.29 15.33
CA LYS A 425 -31.25 -15.79 16.61
C LYS A 425 -30.78 -14.96 17.82
N LEU A 426 -30.71 -13.65 17.65
CA LEU A 426 -30.29 -12.70 18.69
C LEU A 426 -31.48 -12.29 19.55
N ASN A 427 -31.20 -12.00 20.82
CA ASN A 427 -32.13 -11.29 21.70
C ASN A 427 -32.12 -9.80 21.39
N VAL A 428 -33.14 -9.05 21.84
CA VAL A 428 -33.12 -7.58 21.76
C VAL A 428 -31.93 -7.04 22.57
N GLY A 429 -31.15 -6.13 21.97
CA GLY A 429 -30.00 -5.52 22.63
C GLY A 429 -30.41 -4.45 23.65
N ASN A 430 -29.44 -3.97 24.44
CA ASN A 430 -29.70 -3.08 25.59
C ASN A 430 -30.25 -1.68 25.24
N ASN A 431 -30.27 -1.29 23.96
CA ASN A 431 -30.70 0.03 23.50
C ASN A 431 -31.69 -0.08 22.32
N PRO A 432 -32.94 -0.53 22.55
CA PRO A 432 -33.94 -0.55 21.50
C PRO A 432 -34.24 0.88 21.02
N ILE A 433 -34.38 1.05 19.70
CA ILE A 433 -34.75 2.34 19.10
C ILE A 433 -36.27 2.36 18.97
N ASP A 434 -36.91 3.36 19.55
CA ASP A 434 -38.35 3.55 19.39
C ASP A 434 -38.65 4.27 18.07
N PHE A 435 -39.36 3.60 17.17
CA PHE A 435 -39.76 4.12 15.87
C PHE A 435 -41.25 4.45 15.86
N LYS A 436 -41.59 5.69 15.50
CA LYS A 436 -42.99 6.16 15.51
C LYS A 436 -43.91 5.36 14.59
N ASP A 437 -43.35 4.76 13.55
CA ASP A 437 -44.06 3.99 12.52
C ASP A 437 -43.99 2.47 12.75
N VAL A 438 -43.47 2.01 13.89
CA VAL A 438 -43.47 0.60 14.30
C VAL A 438 -44.16 0.50 15.66
N LYS A 439 -45.43 0.12 15.65
CA LYS A 439 -46.20 -0.10 16.88
C LYS A 439 -45.71 -1.38 17.57
N GLU A 440 -45.85 -1.45 18.89
CA GLU A 440 -45.46 -2.62 19.69
C GLU A 440 -46.10 -3.93 19.20
N ASN A 441 -47.37 -3.88 18.78
CA ASN A 441 -48.10 -5.03 18.24
C ASN A 441 -47.89 -5.27 16.74
N TYR A 442 -46.98 -4.55 16.10
CA TYR A 442 -46.64 -4.82 14.70
C TYR A 442 -45.90 -6.16 14.59
N TRP A 443 -46.31 -7.02 13.66
CA TRP A 443 -45.82 -8.40 13.55
C TRP A 443 -44.29 -8.53 13.45
N ALA A 444 -43.59 -7.50 12.96
CA ALA A 444 -42.13 -7.48 12.86
C ALA A 444 -41.43 -6.61 13.92
N SER A 445 -42.16 -6.12 14.94
CA SER A 445 -41.64 -5.21 15.97
C SER A 445 -40.36 -5.77 16.61
N ASP A 446 -40.39 -7.01 17.09
CA ASP A 446 -39.25 -7.66 17.75
C ASP A 446 -38.03 -7.80 16.83
N ALA A 447 -38.25 -8.18 15.57
CA ALA A 447 -37.18 -8.32 14.59
C ALA A 447 -36.53 -6.96 14.26
N ILE A 448 -37.35 -5.93 14.09
CA ILE A 448 -36.89 -4.56 13.84
C ILE A 448 -36.08 -4.06 15.04
N ASN A 449 -36.62 -4.19 16.25
CA ASN A 449 -35.98 -3.75 17.48
C ASN A 449 -34.64 -4.46 17.71
N THR A 450 -34.62 -5.78 17.51
CA THR A 450 -33.40 -6.60 17.63
C THR A 450 -32.31 -6.12 16.66
N LEU A 451 -32.61 -5.97 15.37
CA LEU A 451 -31.58 -5.57 14.41
C LEU A 451 -31.15 -4.11 14.57
N SER A 452 -32.07 -3.22 14.94
CA SER A 452 -31.76 -1.81 15.18
C SER A 452 -30.91 -1.60 16.42
N SER A 453 -31.18 -2.32 17.52
CA SER A 453 -30.38 -2.22 18.75
C SER A 453 -28.94 -2.72 18.56
N HIS A 454 -28.72 -3.65 17.61
CA HIS A 454 -27.39 -4.14 17.22
C HIS A 454 -26.73 -3.30 16.11
N GLY A 455 -27.38 -2.23 15.64
CA GLY A 455 -26.87 -1.38 14.55
C GLY A 455 -26.81 -2.07 13.18
N ILE A 456 -27.43 -3.26 13.03
CA ILE A 456 -27.43 -4.06 11.80
C ILE A 456 -28.34 -3.41 10.76
N MET A 457 -29.57 -3.08 11.16
CA MET A 457 -30.54 -2.41 10.29
C MET A 457 -31.06 -1.16 11.00
N VAL A 458 -30.71 0.01 10.47
CA VAL A 458 -31.11 1.31 11.03
C VAL A 458 -32.31 1.89 10.30
N GLY A 459 -33.02 2.80 10.95
CA GLY A 459 -34.12 3.55 10.35
C GLY A 459 -33.68 4.40 9.16
N LYS A 460 -34.66 4.78 8.32
CA LYS A 460 -34.43 5.73 7.21
C LYS A 460 -34.22 7.16 7.72
N SER A 461 -34.75 7.45 8.90
CA SER A 461 -34.54 8.67 9.66
C SER A 461 -34.32 8.31 11.14
N LYS A 462 -34.09 9.32 11.98
CA LYS A 462 -33.85 9.13 13.42
C LYS A 462 -35.01 8.42 14.15
N ASN A 463 -36.24 8.57 13.66
CA ASN A 463 -37.46 8.13 14.34
C ASN A 463 -38.43 7.36 13.44
N GLU A 464 -38.05 7.05 12.20
CA GLU A 464 -38.86 6.24 11.28
C GLU A 464 -38.06 5.08 10.69
N PHE A 465 -38.59 3.88 10.84
CA PHE A 465 -38.01 2.68 10.26
C PHE A 465 -38.42 2.46 8.80
N LYS A 466 -39.63 2.90 8.45
CA LYS A 466 -40.34 2.66 7.19
C LYS A 466 -40.53 1.15 6.90
N PRO A 467 -41.28 0.41 7.73
CA PRO A 467 -41.35 -1.05 7.64
C PRO A 467 -41.96 -1.57 6.33
N ASN A 468 -42.86 -0.80 5.72
CA ASN A 468 -43.56 -1.17 4.49
C ASN A 468 -42.84 -0.75 3.20
N ASP A 469 -41.81 0.10 3.30
CA ASP A 469 -41.01 0.49 2.14
C ASP A 469 -40.29 -0.71 1.54
N LYS A 470 -40.18 -0.74 0.22
CA LYS A 470 -39.43 -1.78 -0.49
C LYS A 470 -37.92 -1.53 -0.36
N ILE A 471 -37.18 -2.56 0.02
CA ILE A 471 -35.73 -2.49 0.23
C ILE A 471 -34.97 -2.62 -1.09
N THR A 472 -33.94 -1.80 -1.30
CA THR A 472 -33.11 -1.88 -2.53
C THR A 472 -32.02 -2.95 -2.40
N ARG A 473 -31.48 -3.39 -3.54
CA ARG A 473 -30.33 -4.32 -3.59
C ARG A 473 -29.10 -3.76 -2.86
N ALA A 474 -28.84 -2.45 -2.97
CA ALA A 474 -27.75 -1.78 -2.23
C ALA A 474 -27.96 -1.75 -0.71
N GLU A 475 -29.20 -1.58 -0.25
CA GLU A 475 -29.52 -1.65 1.18
C GLU A 475 -29.34 -3.07 1.72
N ALA A 476 -29.86 -4.07 1.00
CA ALA A 476 -29.68 -5.47 1.35
C ALA A 476 -28.19 -5.85 1.46
N ALA A 477 -27.37 -5.48 0.46
CA ALA A 477 -25.92 -5.65 0.48
C ALA A 477 -25.26 -5.09 1.75
N THR A 478 -25.64 -3.87 2.13
CA THR A 478 -25.08 -3.20 3.31
C THR A 478 -25.45 -3.93 4.60
N ILE A 479 -26.69 -4.41 4.70
CA ILE A 479 -27.16 -5.14 5.88
C ILE A 479 -26.47 -6.51 5.97
N PHE A 480 -26.34 -7.23 4.85
CA PHE A 480 -25.60 -8.50 4.84
C PHE A 480 -24.15 -8.34 5.27
N ASN A 481 -23.46 -7.28 4.84
CA ASN A 481 -22.09 -7.01 5.31
C ASN A 481 -22.07 -6.84 6.84
N LYS A 482 -23.03 -6.14 7.43
CA LYS A 482 -23.13 -6.01 8.90
C LYS A 482 -23.46 -7.32 9.61
N VAL A 483 -24.39 -8.10 9.06
CA VAL A 483 -24.77 -9.43 9.58
C VAL A 483 -23.56 -10.37 9.65
N LEU A 484 -22.65 -10.24 8.68
CA LEU A 484 -21.44 -11.05 8.56
C LEU A 484 -20.20 -10.40 9.19
N ASP A 485 -20.36 -9.24 9.85
CA ASP A 485 -19.25 -8.44 10.38
C ASP A 485 -18.13 -8.15 9.34
N ARG A 486 -18.53 -7.94 8.08
CA ARG A 486 -17.61 -7.56 7.01
C ARG A 486 -17.25 -6.08 7.10
N LYS A 487 -15.98 -5.83 7.42
CA LYS A 487 -15.37 -4.50 7.42
C LYS A 487 -14.87 -4.16 6.02
N ILE A 488 -15.28 -3.00 5.52
CA ILE A 488 -14.89 -2.53 4.18
C ILE A 488 -13.47 -1.96 4.20
N ASN A 489 -12.54 -2.60 3.49
CA ASN A 489 -11.20 -2.06 3.24
C ASN A 489 -11.12 -1.39 1.87
N LYS A 490 -11.39 -0.07 1.82
CA LYS A 490 -11.43 0.68 0.55
C LYS A 490 -10.11 0.67 -0.22
N SER A 491 -8.98 0.78 0.48
CA SER A 491 -7.65 0.81 -0.13
C SER A 491 -7.35 -0.51 -0.86
N PHE A 492 -7.62 -1.63 -0.17
CA PHE A 492 -7.44 -2.95 -0.75
C PHE A 492 -8.35 -3.17 -1.97
N LEU A 493 -9.64 -2.80 -1.85
CA LEU A 493 -10.59 -2.92 -2.96
C LEU A 493 -10.18 -2.04 -4.15
N ASP A 494 -9.70 -0.83 -3.93
CA ASP A 494 -9.25 0.05 -5.02
C ASP A 494 -8.00 -0.49 -5.74
N LYS A 495 -7.11 -1.21 -5.03
CA LYS A 495 -5.89 -1.79 -5.62
C LYS A 495 -6.14 -3.11 -6.33
N TYR A 496 -6.99 -3.98 -5.77
CA TYR A 496 -7.10 -5.38 -6.20
C TYR A 496 -8.46 -5.77 -6.77
N SER A 497 -9.50 -4.98 -6.59
CA SER A 497 -10.82 -5.26 -7.16
C SER A 497 -11.07 -4.45 -8.43
N LYS A 498 -11.88 -5.01 -9.32
CA LYS A 498 -12.40 -4.31 -10.49
C LYS A 498 -13.91 -4.19 -10.34
N ASN A 499 -14.47 -3.03 -10.70
CA ASN A 499 -15.91 -2.88 -10.81
C ASN A 499 -16.37 -3.32 -12.20
N PRO A 500 -17.07 -4.45 -12.34
CA PRO A 500 -17.62 -4.86 -13.63
C PRO A 500 -18.93 -4.11 -13.98
N PHE A 501 -19.56 -3.45 -12.99
CA PHE A 501 -20.92 -2.93 -13.13
C PHE A 501 -20.94 -1.48 -13.62
N LYS A 502 -21.47 -1.26 -14.83
CA LYS A 502 -21.56 0.06 -15.48
C LYS A 502 -22.52 1.01 -14.77
N ASP A 503 -23.54 0.47 -14.10
CA ASP A 503 -24.57 1.23 -13.38
C ASP A 503 -24.19 1.54 -11.93
N LEU A 504 -23.09 0.98 -11.43
CA LEU A 504 -22.53 1.29 -10.12
C LEU A 504 -21.39 2.30 -10.26
N LYS A 505 -21.69 3.59 -10.14
CA LYS A 505 -20.66 4.65 -10.18
C LYS A 505 -19.90 4.73 -8.85
N ARG A 506 -18.63 5.14 -8.89
CA ARG A 506 -17.76 5.25 -7.69
C ARG A 506 -18.30 6.20 -6.61
N ASN A 507 -19.07 7.21 -7.01
CA ASN A 507 -19.74 8.15 -6.10
C ASN A 507 -21.06 7.61 -5.51
N HIS A 508 -21.52 6.43 -5.91
CA HIS A 508 -22.69 5.81 -5.30
C HIS A 508 -22.38 5.43 -3.85
N TRP A 509 -23.26 5.76 -2.91
CA TRP A 509 -23.03 5.56 -1.48
C TRP A 509 -22.71 4.11 -1.10
N ALA A 510 -23.29 3.15 -1.83
CA ALA A 510 -23.07 1.72 -1.63
C ALA A 510 -21.94 1.13 -2.50
N TYR A 511 -21.13 1.92 -3.20
CA TYR A 511 -20.12 1.42 -4.14
C TYR A 511 -19.25 0.33 -3.51
N TYR A 512 -18.56 0.65 -2.41
CA TYR A 512 -17.67 -0.31 -1.75
C TYR A 512 -18.43 -1.45 -1.07
N GLN A 513 -19.68 -1.24 -0.65
CA GLN A 513 -20.54 -2.31 -0.11
C GLN A 513 -20.81 -3.37 -1.17
N VAL A 514 -21.06 -2.94 -2.42
CA VAL A 514 -21.32 -3.85 -3.54
C VAL A 514 -20.04 -4.50 -4.05
N ILE A 515 -18.93 -3.77 -4.14
CA ILE A 515 -17.65 -4.37 -4.56
C ILE A 515 -17.21 -5.45 -3.56
N GLU A 516 -17.36 -5.21 -2.25
CA GLU A 516 -16.99 -6.18 -1.21
C GLU A 516 -17.67 -7.56 -1.34
N ILE A 517 -18.93 -7.58 -1.79
CA ILE A 517 -19.76 -8.79 -1.79
C ILE A 517 -19.78 -9.52 -3.12
N THR A 518 -19.18 -8.90 -4.15
CA THR A 518 -19.14 -9.39 -5.54
C THR A 518 -17.72 -9.67 -6.03
N ALA A 519 -16.71 -9.03 -5.45
CA ALA A 519 -15.32 -9.25 -5.79
C ALA A 519 -14.90 -10.69 -5.44
N LYS A 520 -14.34 -11.38 -6.44
CA LYS A 520 -13.70 -12.68 -6.28
C LYS A 520 -12.27 -12.51 -5.81
#